data_AF-R7TQP6-F1
#
_entry.id   AF-R7TQP6-F1
#
_cell.length_a   1.000
_cell.length_b   1.000
_cell.length_c   1.000
_cell.angle_alpha   90.00
_cell.angle_beta   90.00
_cell.angle_gamma   90.00
#
_symmetry.space_group_name_H-M   'P 1'
#
loop_
_entity.id
_entity.type
_entity.pdbx_description
1 polymer ?
#
loop_
_entity_poly.entity_id
_entity_poly.type
_entity_poly.pdbx_seq_one_letter_code
_entity_poly.pdbx_strand_id
1 'polypeptide(L)'
;MESTSSWPTFGSFDSTSELWGDYWSRFITFCKAHSFPDLRRPSVFLMNQSSAIYKMLANLVAKQTLAMDINYLNLKKMEEHMEEQFHPIRFFARERYKFWLQIDCKPAETALQLAARIQQDAVTRDSRSPG
;
A
#
# COMPACT_ATOMS: atom_id res chain seq x y z
N MET A 1 14.60 -11.62 -35.04
CA MET A 1 13.46 -12.33 -34.45
C MET A 1 13.39 -11.88 -33.00
N GLU A 2 12.54 -10.92 -32.67
CA GLU A 2 12.40 -10.52 -31.27
C GLU A 2 11.03 -9.91 -31.05
N SER A 3 10.20 -10.61 -30.29
CA SER A 3 8.99 -10.10 -29.65
C SER A 3 8.55 -11.12 -28.61
N THR A 4 9.38 -11.41 -27.61
CA THR A 4 8.82 -11.84 -26.33
C THR A 4 8.15 -10.61 -25.75
N SER A 5 6.89 -10.39 -26.11
CA SER A 5 6.05 -9.35 -25.50
C SER A 5 5.82 -9.76 -24.05
N SER A 6 6.83 -9.54 -23.21
CA SER A 6 6.71 -9.71 -21.77
C SER A 6 5.63 -8.76 -21.31
N TRP A 7 4.62 -9.33 -20.63
CA TRP A 7 3.61 -8.51 -20.00
C TRP A 7 4.31 -7.53 -19.05
N PRO A 8 3.96 -6.23 -19.11
CA PRO A 8 4.56 -5.26 -18.22
C PRO A 8 4.20 -5.63 -16.78
N THR A 9 5.21 -5.82 -15.95
CA THR A 9 5.06 -6.15 -14.53
C THR A 9 4.84 -4.88 -13.72
N PHE A 10 3.95 -4.95 -12.73
CA PHE A 10 3.72 -3.87 -11.78
C PHE A 10 3.94 -4.35 -10.36
N GLY A 11 4.54 -3.52 -9.51
CA GLY A 11 4.81 -3.88 -8.12
C GLY A 11 3.53 -4.17 -7.34
N SER A 12 3.56 -5.16 -6.45
CA SER A 12 2.46 -5.42 -5.53
C SER A 12 2.37 -4.34 -4.45
N PHE A 13 1.18 -4.10 -3.93
CA PHE A 13 1.01 -3.20 -2.80
C PHE A 13 1.69 -3.74 -1.54
N ASP A 14 2.47 -2.89 -0.88
CA ASP A 14 3.08 -3.18 0.42
C ASP A 14 2.74 -2.10 1.45
N SER A 15 1.79 -2.45 2.33
CA SER A 15 1.35 -1.59 3.44
C SER A 15 2.43 -1.24 4.47
N THR A 16 3.63 -1.83 4.38
CA THR A 16 4.75 -1.51 5.27
C THR A 16 5.70 -0.46 4.71
N SER A 17 5.66 -0.21 3.40
CA SER A 17 6.57 0.71 2.71
C SER A 17 5.86 1.86 2.01
N GLU A 18 4.55 1.77 1.75
CA GLU A 18 3.81 2.82 1.05
C GLU A 18 2.35 2.98 1.49
N LEU A 19 1.77 4.14 1.18
CA LEU A 19 0.36 4.44 1.39
C LEU A 19 -0.49 3.84 0.27
N TRP A 20 -1.71 3.40 0.60
CA TRP A 20 -2.65 2.86 -0.38
C TRP A 20 -2.96 3.86 -1.51
N GLY A 21 -3.18 5.14 -1.18
CA GLY A 21 -3.48 6.18 -2.17
C GLY A 21 -2.34 6.40 -3.18
N ASP A 22 -1.09 6.33 -2.73
CA ASP A 22 0.09 6.45 -3.57
C ASP A 22 0.21 5.24 -4.51
N TYR A 23 0.07 4.04 -3.94
CA TYR A 23 0.02 2.80 -4.71
C TYR A 23 -1.04 2.86 -5.81
N TRP A 24 -2.26 3.24 -5.44
CA TRP A 24 -3.39 3.28 -6.35
C TRP A 24 -3.17 4.28 -7.49
N SER A 25 -2.66 5.45 -7.18
CA SER A 25 -2.32 6.47 -8.18
C SER A 25 -1.28 5.96 -9.19
N ARG A 26 -0.25 5.24 -8.72
CA ARG A 26 0.74 4.59 -9.58
C ARG A 26 0.11 3.50 -10.44
N PHE A 27 -0.78 2.68 -9.88
CA PHE A 27 -1.48 1.61 -10.59
C PHE A 27 -2.37 2.15 -11.71
N ILE A 28 -3.16 3.20 -11.44
CA ILE A 28 -4.00 3.85 -12.44
C ILE A 28 -3.16 4.46 -13.56
N THR A 29 -2.04 5.10 -13.20
CA THR A 29 -1.10 5.68 -14.18
C THR A 29 -0.49 4.59 -15.06
N PHE A 30 -0.06 3.48 -14.46
CA PHE A 30 0.41 2.29 -15.18
C PHE A 30 -0.65 1.75 -16.14
N CYS A 31 -1.90 1.62 -15.70
CA CYS A 31 -2.98 1.15 -16.55
C CYS A 31 -3.26 2.07 -17.74
N LYS A 32 -3.16 3.40 -17.53
CA LYS A 32 -3.30 4.40 -18.59
C LYS A 32 -2.13 4.33 -19.59
N ALA A 33 -0.90 4.25 -19.09
CA ALA A 33 0.30 4.18 -19.92
C ALA A 33 0.30 2.97 -20.85
N HIS A 34 -0.20 1.82 -20.38
CA HIS A 34 -0.33 0.60 -21.17
C HIS A 34 -1.68 0.44 -21.88
N SER A 35 -2.55 1.46 -21.83
CA SER A 35 -3.87 1.45 -22.47
C SER A 35 -4.73 0.23 -22.12
N PHE A 36 -4.67 -0.25 -20.86
CA PHE A 36 -5.50 -1.38 -20.45
C PHE A 36 -6.98 -0.99 -20.41
N PRO A 37 -7.86 -1.80 -21.06
CA PRO A 37 -9.31 -1.60 -21.00
C PRO A 37 -9.81 -1.64 -19.56
N ASP A 38 -10.80 -0.81 -19.21
CA ASP A 38 -11.37 -0.75 -17.85
C ASP A 38 -11.81 -2.13 -17.35
N LEU A 39 -12.41 -2.93 -18.23
CA LEU A 39 -12.86 -4.30 -17.94
C LEU A 39 -11.71 -5.26 -17.58
N ARG A 40 -10.47 -4.99 -18.01
CA ARG A 40 -9.30 -5.80 -17.70
C ARG A 40 -8.54 -5.33 -16.46
N ARG A 41 -8.73 -4.09 -16.03
CA ARG A 41 -8.02 -3.52 -14.87
C ARG A 41 -8.23 -4.32 -13.57
N PRO A 42 -9.41 -4.88 -13.24
CA PRO A 42 -9.56 -5.75 -12.07
C PRO A 42 -8.62 -6.96 -12.12
N SER A 43 -8.55 -7.65 -13.26
CA SER A 43 -7.67 -8.81 -13.44
C SER A 43 -6.19 -8.42 -13.36
N VAL A 44 -5.81 -7.30 -14.00
CA VAL A 44 -4.45 -6.76 -13.94
C VAL A 44 -4.08 -6.40 -12.50
N PHE A 45 -5.00 -5.81 -11.74
CA PHE A 45 -4.78 -5.51 -10.33
C PHE A 45 -4.50 -6.80 -9.54
N LEU A 46 -5.39 -7.80 -9.63
CA LEU A 46 -5.28 -9.06 -8.91
C LEU A 46 -4.00 -9.83 -9.23
N MET A 47 -3.57 -9.86 -10.50
CA MET A 47 -2.34 -10.53 -10.93
C MET A 47 -1.07 -9.90 -10.37
N ASN A 48 -1.10 -8.60 -10.08
CA ASN A 48 0.05 -7.89 -9.51
C ASN A 48 0.01 -7.85 -7.97
N GLN A 49 -0.99 -8.44 -7.32
CA GLN A 49 -1.09 -8.45 -5.86
C GLN A 49 -0.34 -9.63 -5.21
N SER A 50 0.03 -9.44 -3.95
CA SER A 50 0.54 -10.54 -3.12
C SER A 50 -0.56 -11.56 -2.78
N SER A 51 -0.15 -12.78 -2.43
CA SER A 51 -1.09 -13.84 -2.03
C SER A 51 -1.97 -13.42 -0.84
N ALA A 52 -1.45 -12.59 0.07
CA ALA A 52 -2.19 -12.10 1.23
C ALA A 52 -3.35 -11.18 0.81
N ILE A 53 -3.08 -10.19 -0.06
CA ILE A 53 -4.11 -9.28 -0.59
C ILE A 53 -5.12 -10.05 -1.44
N TYR A 54 -4.65 -10.98 -2.28
CA TYR A 54 -5.54 -11.82 -3.08
C TYR A 54 -6.50 -12.63 -2.20
N LYS A 55 -6.00 -13.31 -1.16
CA LYS A 55 -6.82 -14.08 -0.22
C LYS A 55 -7.81 -13.18 0.54
N MET A 56 -7.40 -11.97 0.91
CA MET A 56 -8.28 -11.00 1.57
C MET A 56 -9.46 -10.62 0.66
N LEU A 57 -9.19 -10.32 -0.61
CA LEU A 57 -10.23 -10.02 -1.60
C LEU A 57 -11.10 -11.25 -1.91
N ALA A 58 -10.51 -12.45 -1.99
CA ALA A 58 -11.27 -13.69 -2.14
C ALA A 58 -12.24 -13.90 -0.98
N ASN A 59 -11.80 -13.63 0.26
CA ASN A 59 -12.64 -13.70 1.45
C ASN A 59 -13.76 -12.66 1.44
N LEU A 60 -13.52 -11.45 0.91
CA LEU A 60 -14.57 -10.45 0.71
C LEU A 60 -15.65 -10.98 -0.24
N VAL A 61 -15.27 -11.69 -1.29
CA VAL A 61 -16.20 -12.27 -2.24
C VAL A 61 -16.98 -13.44 -1.61
N ALA A 62 -16.32 -14.31 -0.85
CA ALA A 62 -16.95 -15.41 -0.13
C ALA A 62 -17.98 -14.94 0.94
N LYS A 63 -17.82 -13.72 1.47
CA LYS A 63 -18.76 -13.10 2.42
C LYS A 63 -20.00 -12.50 1.75
N GLN A 64 -20.02 -12.37 0.41
CA GLN A 64 -21.19 -11.89 -0.30
C GLN A 64 -22.22 -13.00 -0.43
N THR A 65 -23.50 -12.63 -0.30
CA THR A 65 -24.64 -13.56 -0.37
C THR A 65 -24.74 -14.29 -1.71
N LEU A 66 -24.17 -13.70 -2.76
CA LEU A 66 -23.96 -14.31 -4.08
C LEU A 66 -22.53 -14.83 -4.17
N ALA A 67 -22.38 -16.13 -4.41
CA ALA A 67 -21.11 -16.76 -4.73
C ALA A 67 -20.61 -16.25 -6.10
N MET A 68 -19.99 -15.08 -6.08
CA MET A 68 -19.31 -14.49 -7.22
C MET A 68 -17.89 -15.05 -7.26
N ASP A 69 -17.30 -15.18 -8.44
CA ASP A 69 -15.87 -15.47 -8.55
C ASP A 69 -15.07 -14.17 -8.47
N ILE A 70 -13.87 -14.21 -7.87
CA ILE A 70 -13.03 -13.04 -7.63
C ILE A 70 -12.67 -12.28 -8.92
N ASN A 71 -12.61 -12.96 -10.06
CA ASN A 71 -12.33 -12.34 -11.35
C ASN A 71 -13.44 -11.38 -11.81
N TYR A 72 -14.65 -11.49 -11.25
CA TYR A 72 -15.78 -10.60 -11.53
C TYR A 72 -15.92 -9.47 -10.50
N LEU A 73 -15.03 -9.40 -9.52
CA LEU A 73 -15.05 -8.33 -8.54
C LEU A 73 -14.73 -7.00 -9.24
N ASN A 74 -15.60 -6.01 -9.04
CA ASN A 74 -15.42 -4.68 -9.62
C ASN A 74 -14.17 -3.99 -9.03
N LEU A 75 -13.36 -3.37 -9.89
CA LEU A 75 -12.19 -2.59 -9.49
C LEU A 75 -12.51 -1.55 -8.41
N LYS A 76 -13.66 -0.86 -8.51
CA LYS A 76 -14.09 0.14 -7.53
C LYS A 76 -14.33 -0.48 -6.15
N LYS A 77 -14.91 -1.69 -6.12
CA LYS A 77 -15.15 -2.40 -4.85
C LYS A 77 -13.85 -2.91 -4.23
N MET A 78 -12.86 -3.26 -5.06
CA MET A 78 -11.50 -3.55 -4.57
C MET A 78 -10.87 -2.30 -3.98
N GLU A 79 -10.96 -1.16 -4.66
CA GLU A 79 -10.43 0.13 -4.20
C GLU A 79 -11.00 0.53 -2.84
N GLU A 80 -12.34 0.58 -2.73
CA GLU A 80 -13.05 0.92 -1.49
C GLU A 80 -12.64 -0.02 -0.34
N HIS A 81 -12.59 -1.34 -0.61
CA HIS A 81 -12.21 -2.29 0.43
C HIS A 81 -10.75 -2.13 0.85
N MET A 82 -9.83 -1.91 -0.08
CA MET A 82 -8.42 -1.70 0.21
C MET A 82 -8.23 -0.41 1.02
N GLU A 83 -8.98 0.65 0.73
CA GLU A 83 -8.97 1.89 1.50
C GLU A 83 -9.46 1.69 2.94
N GLU A 84 -10.52 0.89 3.16
CA GLU A 84 -10.99 0.53 4.50
C GLU A 84 -9.95 -0.28 5.29
N GLN A 85 -9.29 -1.24 4.64
CA GLN A 85 -8.30 -2.09 5.31
C GLN A 85 -7.00 -1.33 5.61
N PHE A 86 -6.55 -0.50 4.67
CA PHE A 86 -5.28 0.21 4.70
C PHE A 86 -5.43 1.72 4.83
N HIS A 87 -6.41 2.14 5.63
CA HIS A 87 -6.67 3.56 5.87
C HIS A 87 -5.37 4.28 6.32
N PRO A 88 -5.04 5.45 5.73
CA PRO A 88 -3.75 6.13 5.98
C PRO A 88 -3.50 6.42 7.46
N ILE A 89 -4.55 6.71 8.24
CA ILE A 89 -4.45 6.88 9.69
C ILE A 89 -3.82 5.65 10.40
N ARG A 90 -4.13 4.42 9.96
CA ARG A 90 -3.54 3.20 10.53
C ARG A 90 -2.04 3.08 10.19
N PHE A 91 -1.65 3.53 9.00
CA PHE A 91 -0.24 3.61 8.61
C PHE A 91 0.50 4.62 9.47
N PHE A 92 -0.01 5.85 9.60
CA PHE A 92 0.60 6.88 10.45
C PHE A 92 0.69 6.47 11.92
N ALA A 93 -0.34 5.82 12.46
CA ALA A 93 -0.33 5.29 13.82
C ALA A 93 0.76 4.23 14.02
N ARG A 94 0.90 3.30 13.05
CA ARG A 94 1.95 2.28 13.07
C ARG A 94 3.36 2.89 12.97
N GLU A 95 3.57 3.83 12.06
CA GLU A 95 4.87 4.47 11.87
C GLU A 95 5.26 5.33 13.08
N ARG A 96 4.31 6.05 13.69
CA ARG A 96 4.53 6.74 14.97
C ARG A 96 4.84 5.75 16.09
N TYR A 97 4.13 4.63 16.17
CA TYR A 97 4.43 3.61 17.18
C TYR A 97 5.84 3.02 17.01
N LYS A 98 6.25 2.67 15.78
CA LYS A 98 7.63 2.22 15.48
C LYS A 98 8.67 3.28 15.86
N PHE A 99 8.39 4.55 15.56
CA PHE A 99 9.26 5.66 15.97
C PHE A 99 9.50 5.65 17.47
N TRP A 100 8.43 5.59 18.27
CA TRP A 100 8.54 5.58 19.73
C TRP A 100 9.18 4.31 20.28
N LEU A 101 8.97 3.15 19.65
CA LEU A 101 9.65 1.90 20.04
C LEU A 101 11.16 1.92 19.74
N GLN A 102 11.60 2.64 18.72
CA GLN A 102 13.03 2.76 18.37
C GLN A 102 13.75 3.83 19.20
N ILE A 103 13.01 4.64 19.97
CA ILE A 103 13.59 5.62 20.88
C ILE A 103 13.95 4.91 22.19
N ASP A 104 15.18 4.42 22.23
CA ASP A 104 15.83 4.05 23.48
C ASP A 104 16.74 5.17 23.96
N CYS A 105 16.76 5.39 25.27
CA CYS A 105 17.76 6.26 25.90
C CYS A 105 19.11 5.54 25.84
N LYS A 106 20.12 6.17 25.22
CA LYS A 106 21.45 5.56 25.22
C LYS A 106 22.04 5.62 26.64
N PRO A 107 22.83 4.62 27.06
CA PRO A 107 23.49 4.70 28.37
C PRO A 107 24.38 5.95 28.42
N ALA A 108 24.22 6.75 29.49
CA ALA A 108 24.84 8.07 29.71
C ALA A 108 24.30 9.26 28.89
N GLU A 109 23.18 9.11 28.18
CA GLU A 109 22.52 10.23 27.51
C GLU A 109 21.73 11.12 28.47
N THR A 110 21.88 12.45 28.33
CA THR A 110 21.08 13.41 29.09
C THR A 110 19.71 13.62 28.44
N ALA A 111 18.70 14.00 29.23
CA ALA A 111 17.36 14.28 28.73
C ALA A 111 17.33 15.33 27.60
N LEU A 112 18.26 16.30 27.63
CA LEU A 112 18.39 17.33 26.60
C LEU A 112 18.89 16.76 25.25
N GLN A 113 19.85 15.84 25.30
CA GLN A 113 20.39 15.17 24.10
C GLN A 113 19.36 14.24 23.47
N LEU A 114 18.58 13.53 24.30
CA LEU A 114 17.47 12.71 23.84
C LEU A 114 16.41 13.58 23.14
N ALA A 115 16.02 14.70 23.75
CA ALA A 115 15.05 15.63 23.16
C ALA A 115 15.52 16.20 21.81
N ALA A 116 16.80 16.58 21.71
CA ALA A 116 17.39 17.07 20.47
C ALA A 116 17.38 16.00 19.36
N ARG A 117 17.66 14.73 19.69
CA ARG A 117 17.59 13.61 18.73
C ARG A 117 16.17 13.37 18.25
N ILE A 118 15.20 13.32 19.16
CA ILE A 118 13.78 13.15 18.82
C ILE A 118 13.32 14.26 17.86
N GLN A 119 13.72 15.52 18.12
CA GLN A 119 13.41 16.65 17.25
C GLN A 119 14.04 16.50 15.85
N GLN A 120 15.32 16.11 15.75
CA GLN A 120 15.99 15.90 14.47
C GLN A 120 15.35 14.76 13.65
N ASP A 121 15.03 13.64 14.31
CA ASP A 121 14.43 12.48 13.63
C ASP A 121 12.98 12.76 13.18
N ALA A 122 12.22 13.55 13.95
CA ALA A 122 10.87 13.99 13.59
C ALA A 122 10.89 14.91 12.36
N VAL A 123 11.76 15.92 12.34
CA VAL A 123 11.91 16.86 11.20
C VAL A 123 12.30 16.11 9.92
N THR A 124 13.19 15.12 10.02
CA THR A 124 13.63 14.32 8.88
C THR A 124 12.49 13.46 8.31
N ARG A 125 11.57 12.97 9.13
CA ARG A 125 10.43 12.15 8.67
C ARG A 125 9.26 12.97 8.14
N ASP A 126 8.97 14.14 8.71
CA ASP A 126 7.92 15.02 8.20
C ASP A 126 8.24 15.57 6.81
N SER A 127 9.52 15.83 6.51
CA SER A 127 9.96 16.21 5.15
C SER A 127 9.82 15.11 4.08
N ARG A 128 9.44 13.88 4.47
CA ARG A 128 9.30 12.71 3.57
C ARG A 128 7.84 12.39 3.23
N SER A 129 6.86 13.10 3.78
CA SER A 129 5.48 13.04 3.28
C SER A 129 5.36 13.92 2.02
N PRO A 130 4.94 13.37 0.86
CA PRO A 130 4.60 14.21 -0.27
C PRO A 130 3.32 14.98 0.05
N GLY A 131 3.35 16.29 -0.17
CA GLY A 131 2.17 17.15 -0.18
C GLY A 131 1.37 17.01 -1.46
#